data_AF-A0A7C5EPG1-F1
#
_entry.id   AF-A0A7C5EPG1-F1
#
_cell.length_a   1.000
_cell.length_b   1.000
_cell.length_c   1.000
_cell.angle_alpha   90.00
_cell.angle_beta   90.00
_cell.angle_gamma   90.00
#
_symmetry.space_group_name_H-M   'P 1'
#
loop_
_entity.id
_entity.type
_entity.pdbx_description
1 polymer ?
#
loop_
_entity_poly.entity_id
_entity_poly.type
_entity_poly.pdbx_seq_one_letter_code
_entity_poly.pdbx_strand_id
1 'polypeptide(L)'
;MCMWFYDEAGELEEYRIIKKEIRAVEREYAELLNLLGKVRLSLRRDPQNQTLQIRQSYLEKRVKHLEEKFPWLTWETPIEVALFSPPHG
;
A
#
# COMPACT_ATOMS: atom_id res chain seq x y z
N MET A 1 7.37 29.08 -15.48
CA MET A 1 8.49 28.47 -14.72
C MET A 1 8.10 28.43 -13.24
N CYS A 2 7.56 27.30 -12.76
CA CYS A 2 7.33 27.05 -11.33
C CYS A 2 8.04 25.73 -11.01
N MET A 3 9.32 25.81 -10.65
CA MET A 3 10.21 24.65 -10.47
C MET A 3 11.05 24.81 -9.20
N TRP A 4 10.48 25.38 -8.13
CA TRP A 4 11.23 25.69 -6.90
C TRP A 4 10.67 25.07 -5.60
N PHE A 5 9.46 24.50 -5.60
CA PHE A 5 8.95 23.81 -4.41
C PHE A 5 9.49 22.37 -4.25
N TYR A 6 9.87 21.72 -5.35
CA TYR A 6 10.34 20.33 -5.31
C TYR A 6 11.77 20.18 -4.75
N ASP A 7 12.64 21.19 -4.95
CA ASP A 7 14.03 21.13 -4.46
C ASP A 7 14.15 21.48 -2.95
N GLU A 8 13.31 22.37 -2.41
CA GLU A 8 13.35 22.71 -0.97
C GLU A 8 12.53 21.76 -0.10
N ALA A 9 11.41 21.19 -0.59
CA ALA A 9 10.61 20.25 0.19
C ALA A 9 11.30 18.89 0.40
N GLY A 10 12.20 18.50 -0.50
CA GLY A 10 13.04 17.31 -0.36
C GLY A 10 14.11 17.41 0.73
N GLU A 11 14.40 18.63 1.22
CA GLU A 11 15.37 18.93 2.28
C GLU A 11 14.73 19.00 3.68
N LEU A 12 13.39 18.98 3.78
CA LEU A 12 12.70 18.90 5.07
C LEU A 12 12.78 17.46 5.62
N GLU A 13 13.46 17.31 6.75
CA GLU A 13 13.71 16.01 7.38
C GLU A 13 12.40 15.27 7.74
N GLU A 14 11.36 16.03 8.12
CA GLU A 14 10.01 15.55 8.39
C GLU A 14 9.37 14.89 7.16
N TYR A 15 9.55 15.48 5.97
CA TYR A 15 9.06 14.91 4.71
C TYR A 15 9.73 13.56 4.40
N ARG A 16 11.03 13.44 4.65
CA ARG A 16 11.78 12.18 4.45
C ARG A 16 11.31 11.09 5.40
N ILE A 17 11.00 11.43 6.65
CA ILE A 17 10.51 10.48 7.66
C ILE A 17 9.12 9.96 7.26
N ILE A 18 8.18 10.86 6.99
CA ILE A 18 6.81 10.49 6.59
C ILE A 18 6.82 9.63 5.33
N LYS A 19 7.65 9.99 4.34
CA LYS A 19 7.79 9.21 3.10
C LYS A 19 8.35 7.80 3.35
N LYS A 20 9.26 7.63 4.29
CA LYS A 20 9.77 6.30 4.66
C LYS A 20 8.68 5.46 5.32
N GLU A 21 7.89 6.05 6.21
CA GLU A 21 6.78 5.36 6.89
C GLU A 21 5.69 4.95 5.90
N ILE A 22 5.26 5.86 5.02
CA ILE A 22 4.29 5.57 3.95
C ILE A 22 4.78 4.41 3.09
N ARG A 23 6.04 4.46 2.62
CA ARG A 23 6.63 3.39 1.79
C ARG A 23 6.73 2.06 2.52
N ALA A 24 6.95 2.07 3.84
CA ALA A 24 6.97 0.84 4.63
C ALA A 24 5.59 0.18 4.64
N VAL A 25 4.53 0.97 4.84
CA VAL A 25 3.15 0.48 4.81
C VAL A 25 2.75 -0.02 3.42
N GLU A 26 3.08 0.72 2.36
CA GLU A 26 2.82 0.30 0.97
C GLU A 26 3.52 -1.01 0.61
N ARG A 27 4.75 -1.20 1.08
CA ARG A 27 5.49 -2.47 0.90
C ARG A 27 4.79 -3.61 1.62
N GLU A 28 4.40 -3.43 2.89
CA GLU A 28 3.67 -4.46 3.63
C GLU A 28 2.37 -4.84 2.90
N TYR A 29 1.62 -3.83 2.41
CA TYR A 29 0.39 -4.04 1.66
C TYR A 29 0.64 -4.84 0.37
N ALA A 30 1.64 -4.46 -0.43
CA ALA A 30 2.01 -5.16 -1.65
C ALA A 30 2.46 -6.61 -1.39
N GLU A 31 3.21 -6.85 -0.31
CA GLU A 31 3.62 -8.19 0.11
C GLU A 31 2.42 -9.07 0.49
N LEU A 32 1.46 -8.50 1.24
CA LEU A 32 0.22 -9.21 1.60
C LEU A 32 -0.62 -9.59 0.38
N LEU A 33 -0.77 -8.68 -0.60
CA LEU A 33 -1.45 -8.97 -1.86
C LEU A 33 -0.75 -10.07 -2.65
N ASN A 34 0.59 -10.05 -2.72
CA ASN A 34 1.37 -11.11 -3.36
C ASN A 34 1.17 -12.47 -2.67
N LEU A 35 1.18 -12.49 -1.33
CA LEU A 35 0.92 -13.71 -0.56
C LEU A 35 -0.49 -14.23 -0.79
N LEU A 36 -1.49 -13.34 -0.80
CA LEU A 36 -2.88 -13.69 -1.08
C LEU A 36 -3.03 -14.28 -2.49
N GLY A 37 -2.39 -13.67 -3.49
CA GLY A 37 -2.33 -14.19 -4.85
C GLY A 37 -1.75 -15.60 -4.91
N LYS A 38 -0.62 -15.86 -4.23
CA LYS A 38 -0.01 -17.19 -4.13
C LYS A 38 -0.94 -18.21 -3.48
N VAL A 39 -1.58 -17.85 -2.36
CA VAL A 39 -2.52 -18.74 -1.66
C VAL A 39 -3.72 -19.07 -2.54
N ARG A 40 -4.28 -18.07 -3.24
CA ARG A 40 -5.40 -18.27 -4.19
C ARG A 40 -5.00 -19.18 -5.35
N LEU A 41 -3.79 -19.03 -5.90
CA LEU A 41 -3.27 -19.92 -6.93
C LEU A 41 -3.11 -21.36 -6.42
N SER A 42 -2.63 -21.54 -5.19
CA SER A 42 -2.53 -22.86 -4.56
C SER A 42 -3.91 -23.48 -4.31
N LEU A 43 -4.89 -22.68 -3.86
CA LEU A 43 -6.28 -23.15 -3.68
C LEU A 43 -6.97 -23.53 -4.99
N ARG A 44 -6.64 -22.88 -6.11
CA ARG A 44 -7.13 -23.32 -7.42
C ARG A 44 -6.64 -24.73 -7.78
N ARG A 45 -5.45 -25.12 -7.32
CA ARG A 45 -4.87 -26.45 -7.54
C ARG A 45 -5.43 -27.48 -6.56
N ASP A 46 -5.62 -27.09 -5.31
CA ASP A 46 -6.16 -27.94 -4.25
C ASP A 46 -7.26 -27.19 -3.45
N PRO A 47 -8.52 -27.25 -3.94
CA PRO A 47 -9.62 -26.48 -3.34
C PRO A 47 -10.04 -26.96 -1.96
N GLN A 48 -9.76 -28.22 -1.61
CA GLN A 48 -10.19 -28.83 -0.34
C GLN A 48 -9.17 -28.62 0.78
N ASN A 49 -8.06 -27.95 0.51
CA ASN A 49 -7.03 -27.68 1.50
C ASN A 49 -7.49 -26.67 2.56
N GLN A 50 -7.96 -27.19 3.69
CA GLN A 50 -8.50 -26.39 4.78
C GLN A 50 -7.47 -25.40 5.35
N THR A 51 -6.19 -25.76 5.38
CA THR A 51 -5.11 -24.88 5.84
C THR A 51 -4.95 -23.66 4.93
N LEU A 52 -5.01 -23.85 3.61
CA LEU A 52 -4.93 -22.74 2.66
C LEU A 52 -6.18 -21.84 2.73
N GLN A 53 -7.36 -22.41 2.94
CA GLN A 53 -8.60 -21.63 3.13
C GLN A 53 -8.53 -20.74 4.38
N ILE A 54 -8.06 -21.30 5.52
CA ILE A 54 -7.85 -20.53 6.76
C ILE A 54 -6.86 -19.40 6.49
N ARG A 55 -5.73 -19.70 5.84
CA ARG A 55 -4.71 -18.71 5.49
C ARG A 55 -5.24 -17.61 4.58
N GLN A 56 -6.06 -17.96 3.58
CA GLN A 56 -6.73 -16.99 2.71
C GLN A 56 -7.61 -16.05 3.55
N SER A 57 -8.48 -16.60 4.39
CA SER A 57 -9.40 -15.81 5.21
C SER A 57 -8.67 -14.86 6.16
N TYR A 58 -7.54 -15.29 6.72
CA TYR A 58 -6.69 -14.46 7.57
C TYR A 58 -6.06 -13.31 6.79
N LEU A 59 -5.47 -13.60 5.62
CA LEU A 59 -4.84 -12.59 4.77
C LEU A 59 -5.87 -11.56 4.28
N GLU A 60 -7.07 -11.98 3.88
CA GLU A 60 -8.14 -11.08 3.44
C GLU A 60 -8.59 -10.14 4.57
N LYS A 61 -8.74 -10.65 5.80
CA LYS A 61 -9.03 -9.80 6.97
C LYS A 61 -7.93 -8.78 7.23
N ARG A 62 -6.66 -9.18 7.09
CA ARG A 62 -5.52 -8.29 7.34
C ARG A 62 -5.39 -7.21 6.27
N VAL A 63 -5.59 -7.55 4.99
CA VAL A 63 -5.63 -6.60 3.89
C VAL A 63 -6.76 -5.58 4.12
N LYS A 64 -7.96 -6.05 4.43
CA LYS A 64 -9.10 -5.16 4.73
C LYS A 64 -8.82 -4.23 5.90
N HIS A 65 -8.23 -4.74 6.97
CA HIS A 65 -7.87 -3.92 8.13
C HIS A 65 -6.86 -2.83 7.78
N LEU A 66 -5.88 -3.12 6.90
CA LEU A 66 -4.95 -2.11 6.41
C LEU A 66 -5.64 -1.06 5.53
N GLU A 67 -6.56 -1.46 4.66
CA GLU A 67 -7.34 -0.54 3.82
C GLU A 67 -8.23 0.38 4.66
N GLU A 68 -8.83 -0.13 5.74
CA GLU A 68 -9.61 0.67 6.69
C GLU A 68 -8.74 1.67 7.46
N LYS A 69 -7.53 1.27 7.85
CA LYS A 69 -6.59 2.11 8.60
C LYS A 69 -5.89 3.15 7.71
N PHE A 70 -5.63 2.79 6.47
CA PHE A 70 -4.84 3.57 5.51
C PHE A 70 -5.56 3.63 4.15
N PRO A 71 -6.60 4.47 4.02
CA PRO A 71 -7.46 4.48 2.83
C PRO A 71 -6.73 4.76 1.51
N TRP A 72 -5.61 5.50 1.57
CA TRP A 72 -4.79 5.83 0.40
C TRP A 72 -4.16 4.63 -0.29
N LEU A 73 -4.09 3.48 0.37
CA LEU A 73 -3.60 2.23 -0.24
C LEU A 73 -4.47 1.76 -1.41
N THR A 74 -5.73 2.21 -1.46
CA THR A 74 -6.69 1.88 -2.52
C THR A 74 -6.85 2.98 -3.56
N TRP A 75 -6.14 4.09 -3.41
CA TRP A 75 -6.22 5.19 -4.37
C TRP A 75 -5.51 4.83 -5.68
N GLU A 76 -6.05 5.31 -6.79
CA GLU A 76 -5.38 5.18 -8.10
C GLU A 76 -4.12 6.04 -8.19
N THR A 77 -4.02 7.07 -7.35
CA THR A 77 -2.89 8.00 -7.29
C THR A 77 -2.06 7.76 -6.03
N PRO A 78 -0.71 7.72 -6.14
CA PRO A 78 0.17 7.68 -4.99
C PRO A 78 -0.14 8.81 -4.02
N ILE A 79 -0.08 8.53 -2.71
CA ILE A 79 -0.39 9.53 -1.69
C ILE A 79 0.54 10.74 -1.76
N GLU A 80 1.79 10.58 -2.22
CA GLU A 80 2.70 11.72 -2.40
C GLU A 80 2.22 12.67 -3.50
N VAL A 81 1.54 12.15 -4.53
CA VAL A 81 0.93 12.99 -5.56
C VAL A 81 -0.23 13.76 -4.94
N ALA A 82 -1.08 13.12 -4.13
CA ALA A 82 -2.21 13.78 -3.48
C ALA A 82 -1.80 14.83 -2.43
N LEU A 83 -0.72 14.59 -1.68
CA LEU A 83 -0.28 15.47 -0.59
C LEU A 83 0.60 16.63 -1.07
N PHE A 84 1.37 16.45 -2.15
CA PHE A 84 2.42 17.39 -2.53
C PHE A 84 2.29 17.93 -3.95
N SER A 85 1.31 17.49 -4.74
CA SER A 85 1.01 18.18 -5.99
C SER A 85 0.32 19.51 -5.68
N PRO A 86 0.72 20.62 -6.33
CA PRO A 86 -0.02 21.87 -6.25
C PRO A 86 -1.49 21.60 -6.62
N PRO A 87 -2.48 22.24 -5.97
CA PRO A 87 -3.85 22.20 -6.46
C PRO A 87 -3.82 22.77 -7.88
N HIS A 88 -4.00 21.91 -8.88
CA HIS A 88 -3.92 22.31 -10.27
C HIS A 88 -4.95 23.42 -10.53
N GLY A 89 -4.47 24.58 -10.97
CA GLY A 89 -5.23 25.69 -11.54
C GLY A 89 -4.65 26.02 -12.90
#